data_AF-A0A8J7SCN0-F1
#
_entry.id   AF-A0A8J7SCN0-F1
#
_cell.length_a   1.000
_cell.length_b   1.000
_cell.length_c   1.000
_cell.angle_alpha   90.00
_cell.angle_beta   90.00
_cell.angle_gamma   90.00
#
_symmetry.space_group_name_H-M   'P 1'
#
loop_
_entity.id
_entity.type
_entity.pdbx_description
1 polymer ?
#
loop_
_entity_poly.entity_id
_entity_poly.type
_entity_poly.pdbx_seq_one_letter_code
_entity_poly.pdbx_strand_id
1 'polypeptide(L)'
;MPASVIRFRQVDAFTRKPFSGNPAGVVTDAEHLRSSDMQNIAREINASETTFVLPAENENHDLRLRWFTPTQEVDLCGHGTVAAFHILAEDGAFDLEVNEPQSFLVETRAGVLTVDVEWFDLRPYVKFSLPVPQFFPYPGDTRYLCGALGLSDIELSQKVAPQITGNGFCYVPVRNLESLETLEPNQHLLRTLNDRHDLSGFAVVTTDTGDLDEDWVMRFFAPSLGILEDPVTGTANGPMAAFLWENGFLDKNKKVFSFRALQGENIKRPGIVHVNMAVKDGKVSLIQIAGEAITVIDGNMRLRGQSDGSF
;
A
#
# COMPACT_ATOMS: atom_id res chain seq x y z
N MET A 1 25.57 13.04 26.21
CA MET A 1 24.96 11.71 26.05
C MET A 1 25.58 11.02 24.84
N PRO A 2 25.97 9.75 24.91
CA PRO A 2 26.39 9.02 23.72
C PRO A 2 25.24 9.01 22.71
N ALA A 3 25.56 9.13 21.43
CA ALA A 3 24.57 8.99 20.36
C ALA A 3 24.02 7.56 20.39
N SER A 4 22.70 7.38 20.40
CA SER A 4 22.13 6.07 20.15
C SER A 4 22.25 5.75 18.67
N VAL A 5 22.49 4.48 18.35
CA VAL A 5 22.61 3.98 16.98
C VAL A 5 21.42 3.08 16.73
N ILE A 6 20.71 3.31 15.63
CA ILE A 6 19.56 2.51 15.22
C ILE A 6 19.84 1.92 13.85
N ARG A 7 19.66 0.61 13.72
CA ARG A 7 19.70 -0.06 12.41
C ARG A 7 18.43 0.26 11.65
N PHE A 8 18.58 0.65 10.39
CA PHE A 8 17.46 0.81 9.47
C PHE A 8 17.76 0.05 8.19
N ARG A 9 16.70 -0.44 7.55
CA ARG A 9 16.78 -1.06 6.22
C ARG A 9 15.83 -0.36 5.27
N GLN A 10 16.26 -0.17 4.03
CA GLN A 10 15.38 0.27 2.96
C GLN A 10 15.08 -0.94 2.08
N VAL A 11 13.80 -1.15 1.85
CA VAL A 11 13.25 -2.33 1.19
C VAL A 11 12.36 -1.87 0.05
N ASP A 12 12.54 -2.47 -1.12
CA ASP A 12 11.63 -2.28 -2.25
C ASP A 12 10.59 -3.40 -2.22
N ALA A 13 9.34 -3.06 -1.88
CA ALA A 13 8.24 -4.00 -1.77
C ALA A 13 7.42 -4.12 -3.08
N PHE A 14 6.70 -5.23 -3.22
CA PHE A 14 5.97 -5.63 -4.44
C PHE A 14 6.89 -5.82 -5.65
N THR A 15 8.13 -6.23 -5.42
CA THR A 15 9.10 -6.50 -6.48
C THR A 15 10.20 -7.45 -6.01
N ARG A 16 10.85 -8.10 -6.98
CA ARG A 16 12.11 -8.85 -6.79
C ARG A 16 13.33 -8.09 -7.33
N LYS A 17 13.12 -6.95 -7.98
CA LYS A 17 14.16 -6.19 -8.67
C LYS A 17 14.53 -4.95 -7.85
N PRO A 18 15.81 -4.74 -7.51
CA PRO A 18 16.25 -3.51 -6.87
C PRO A 18 15.85 -2.28 -7.69
N PHE A 19 15.52 -1.20 -6.98
CA PHE A 19 15.12 0.09 -7.53
C PHE A 19 13.78 0.05 -8.30
N SER A 20 12.93 -0.91 -7.98
CA SER A 20 11.57 -1.08 -8.52
C SER A 20 10.58 -1.21 -7.36
N GLY A 21 9.28 -1.37 -7.62
CA GLY A 21 8.26 -1.45 -6.57
C GLY A 21 8.20 -0.22 -5.66
N ASN A 22 7.62 -0.38 -4.47
CA ASN A 22 7.41 0.72 -3.52
C ASN A 22 8.47 0.70 -2.40
N PRO A 23 9.32 1.74 -2.29
CA PRO A 23 10.35 1.80 -1.26
C PRO A 23 9.75 2.09 0.12
N ALA A 24 10.14 1.29 1.12
CA ALA A 24 9.85 1.52 2.53
C ALA A 24 11.13 1.49 3.38
N GLY A 25 11.18 2.36 4.39
CA GLY A 25 12.10 2.20 5.51
C GLY A 25 11.56 1.17 6.50
N VAL A 26 12.44 0.43 7.16
CA VAL A 26 12.10 -0.52 8.23
C VAL A 26 13.08 -0.38 9.39
N VAL A 27 12.53 -0.18 10.59
CA VAL A 27 13.26 -0.18 11.86
C VAL A 27 12.63 -1.25 12.77
N THR A 28 13.36 -2.33 13.03
CA THR A 28 12.84 -3.49 13.77
C THR A 28 12.96 -3.36 15.29
N ASP A 29 13.90 -2.56 15.79
CA ASP A 29 14.08 -2.29 17.22
C ASP A 29 13.59 -0.86 17.53
N ALA A 30 12.27 -0.70 17.62
CA ALA A 30 11.64 0.61 17.78
C ALA A 30 10.93 0.82 19.13
N GLU A 31 11.00 -0.13 20.07
CA GLU A 31 10.32 -0.05 21.37
C GLU A 31 10.72 1.19 22.18
N HIS A 32 12.00 1.56 22.12
CA HIS A 32 12.58 2.67 22.87
C HIS A 32 12.38 4.04 22.20
N LEU A 33 11.74 4.08 21.02
CA LEU A 33 11.53 5.29 20.25
C LEU A 33 10.22 5.99 20.64
N ARG A 34 10.30 7.31 20.84
CA ARG A 34 9.11 8.15 20.96
C ARG A 34 8.53 8.44 19.58
N SER A 35 7.24 8.72 19.49
CA SER A 35 6.58 9.09 18.22
C SER A 35 7.28 10.26 17.49
N SER A 36 7.82 11.23 18.23
CA SER A 36 8.59 12.34 17.64
C SER A 36 9.90 11.87 17.00
N ASP A 37 10.55 10.87 17.58
CA ASP A 37 11.80 10.31 17.06
C ASP A 37 11.50 9.46 15.82
N MET A 38 10.43 8.65 15.84
CA MET A 38 9.94 7.91 14.68
C MET A 38 9.62 8.83 13.50
N GLN A 39 8.90 9.94 13.75
CA GLN A 39 8.59 10.94 12.71
C GLN A 39 9.86 11.59 12.15
N ASN A 40 10.85 11.90 13.00
CA ASN A 40 12.13 12.45 12.56
C ASN A 40 12.92 11.47 11.71
N ILE A 41 12.95 10.19 12.10
CA ILE A 41 13.61 9.11 11.33
C ILE A 41 12.92 8.95 9.97
N ALA A 42 11.59 8.87 9.94
CA ALA A 42 10.83 8.73 8.69
C ALA A 42 11.11 9.89 7.73
N ARG A 43 11.20 11.11 8.26
CA ARG A 43 11.57 12.31 7.49
C ARG A 43 13.01 12.28 6.97
N GLU A 44 13.95 11.74 7.74
CA GLU A 44 15.36 11.62 7.31
C GLU A 44 15.53 10.53 6.25
N ILE A 45 14.85 9.38 6.40
CA ILE A 45 14.85 8.29 5.42
C ILE A 45 14.18 8.75 4.11
N ASN A 46 13.12 9.53 4.20
CA ASN A 46 12.42 10.12 3.07
C ASN A 46 11.99 9.10 1.99
N ALA A 47 11.62 7.89 2.43
CA ALA A 47 10.85 6.93 1.65
C ALA A 47 9.35 7.30 1.69
N SER A 48 8.51 6.60 0.93
CA SER A 48 7.05 6.78 0.97
C SER A 48 6.55 6.66 2.42
N GLU A 49 6.95 5.57 3.07
CA GLU A 49 6.69 5.30 4.49
C GLU A 49 7.90 4.63 5.15
N THR A 50 8.06 4.85 6.46
CA THR A 50 8.94 4.09 7.33
C THR A 50 8.12 3.30 8.33
N THR A 51 8.37 2.00 8.40
CA THR A 51 7.71 1.06 9.30
C THR A 51 8.57 0.83 10.53
N PHE A 52 7.93 0.94 11.69
CA PHE A 52 8.52 0.65 12.99
C PHE A 52 7.87 -0.60 13.55
N VAL A 53 8.70 -1.58 13.90
CA VAL A 53 8.25 -2.82 14.57
C VAL A 53 8.40 -2.65 16.07
N LEU A 54 7.32 -2.89 16.80
CA LEU A 54 7.25 -2.79 18.25
C LEU A 54 6.71 -4.09 18.83
N PRO A 55 7.00 -4.37 20.11
CA PRO A 55 6.24 -5.36 20.87
C PRO A 55 4.74 -5.03 20.83
N ALA A 56 3.90 -6.07 20.84
CA ALA A 56 2.47 -5.92 21.02
C ALA A 56 2.14 -5.36 22.42
N GLU A 57 1.07 -4.57 22.52
CA GLU A 57 0.54 -4.13 23.81
C GLU A 57 -0.37 -5.19 24.44
N ASN A 58 -1.06 -5.99 23.61
CA ASN A 58 -1.86 -7.12 24.05
C ASN A 58 -1.08 -8.43 23.89
N GLU A 59 -1.04 -9.22 24.97
CA GLU A 59 -0.35 -10.52 25.01
C GLU A 59 -0.92 -11.57 24.04
N ASN A 60 -2.11 -11.36 23.48
CA ASN A 60 -2.70 -12.24 22.47
C ASN A 60 -2.29 -11.89 21.03
N HIS A 61 -1.45 -10.87 20.84
CA HIS A 61 -0.94 -10.46 19.54
C HIS A 61 0.58 -10.58 19.51
N ASP A 62 1.14 -10.75 18.32
CA ASP A 62 2.55 -11.11 18.15
C ASP A 62 3.46 -9.87 18.12
N LEU A 63 3.02 -8.81 17.44
CA LEU A 63 3.74 -7.54 17.33
C LEU A 63 2.80 -6.38 17.01
N ARG A 64 3.35 -5.17 17.07
CA ARG A 64 2.69 -3.95 16.64
C ARG A 64 3.49 -3.26 15.55
N LEU A 65 2.80 -2.79 14.51
CA LEU A 65 3.38 -1.97 13.46
C LEU A 65 2.87 -0.54 13.52
N ARG A 66 3.78 0.41 13.30
CA ARG A 66 3.46 1.82 13.11
C ARG A 66 4.14 2.32 11.84
N TRP A 67 3.46 3.20 11.10
CA TRP A 67 3.96 3.71 9.83
C TRP A 67 3.93 5.22 9.81
N PHE A 68 5.02 5.80 9.33
CA PHE A 68 5.16 7.23 9.21
C PHE A 68 5.58 7.58 7.79
N THR A 69 4.83 8.48 7.16
CA THR A 69 5.34 9.24 6.02
C THR A 69 6.36 10.27 6.53
N PRO A 70 7.06 11.01 5.64
CA PRO A 70 7.92 12.10 6.07
C PRO A 70 7.23 13.21 6.88
N THR A 71 5.89 13.27 6.85
CA THR A 71 5.11 14.38 7.45
C THR A 71 4.17 13.95 8.57
N GLN A 72 3.69 12.70 8.59
CA GLN A 72 2.69 12.25 9.56
C GLN A 72 2.70 10.73 9.75
N GLU A 73 2.07 10.26 10.84
CA GLU A 73 1.72 8.84 11.02
C GLU A 73 0.49 8.48 10.18
N VAL A 74 0.43 7.26 9.65
CA VAL A 74 -0.71 6.70 8.92
C VAL A 74 -1.22 5.43 9.59
N ASP A 75 -2.53 5.17 9.48
CA ASP A 75 -3.17 4.09 10.25
C ASP A 75 -2.88 2.68 9.68
N LEU A 76 -2.58 2.59 8.39
CA LEU A 76 -2.30 1.35 7.66
C LEU A 76 -1.38 1.62 6.47
N CYS A 77 -0.34 0.82 6.28
CA CYS A 77 0.50 0.88 5.08
C CYS A 77 0.78 -0.53 4.54
N GLY A 78 0.37 -0.78 3.29
CA GLY A 78 0.46 -2.11 2.72
C GLY A 78 1.89 -2.53 2.36
N HIS A 79 2.62 -1.71 1.60
CA HIS A 79 4.00 -2.03 1.22
C HIS A 79 4.95 -2.01 2.43
N GLY A 80 4.69 -1.13 3.43
CA GLY A 80 5.42 -1.12 4.69
C GLY A 80 5.25 -2.41 5.50
N THR A 81 4.05 -2.99 5.48
CA THR A 81 3.80 -4.31 6.11
C THR A 81 4.57 -5.42 5.41
N VAL A 82 4.52 -5.47 4.06
CA VAL A 82 5.32 -6.42 3.27
C VAL A 82 6.82 -6.26 3.55
N ALA A 83 7.31 -5.02 3.58
CA ALA A 83 8.70 -4.73 3.88
C ALA A 83 9.11 -5.16 5.30
N ALA A 84 8.28 -4.89 6.31
CA ALA A 84 8.58 -5.29 7.68
C ALA A 84 8.68 -6.82 7.83
N PHE A 85 7.72 -7.57 7.27
CA PHE A 85 7.76 -9.03 7.36
C PHE A 85 8.83 -9.67 6.49
N HIS A 86 9.18 -9.06 5.35
CA HIS A 86 10.37 -9.45 4.59
C HIS A 86 11.62 -9.38 5.47
N ILE A 87 11.78 -8.27 6.19
CA ILE A 87 12.90 -8.06 7.10
C ILE A 87 12.90 -9.00 8.30
N LEU A 88 11.74 -9.23 8.93
CA LEU A 88 11.63 -10.17 10.04
C LEU A 88 12.00 -11.59 9.60
N ALA A 89 11.61 -11.99 8.39
CA ALA A 89 12.01 -13.26 7.80
C ALA A 89 13.51 -13.32 7.47
N GLU A 90 14.11 -12.25 6.94
CA GLU A 90 15.58 -12.18 6.72
C GLU A 90 16.38 -12.31 8.03
N ASP A 91 15.87 -11.75 9.13
CA ASP A 91 16.50 -11.82 10.45
C ASP A 91 16.25 -13.16 11.17
N GLY A 92 15.36 -14.02 10.67
CA GLY A 92 14.89 -15.21 11.39
C GLY A 92 14.16 -14.86 12.70
N ALA A 93 13.55 -13.68 12.76
CA ALA A 93 12.79 -13.25 13.94
C ALA A 93 11.51 -14.07 14.09
N PHE A 94 11.04 -14.25 15.33
CA PHE A 94 9.85 -15.05 15.65
C PHE A 94 9.91 -16.50 15.14
N ASP A 95 11.12 -17.06 15.08
CA ASP A 95 11.40 -18.42 14.57
C ASP A 95 10.91 -18.63 13.13
N LEU A 96 10.88 -17.57 12.32
CA LEU A 96 10.55 -17.66 10.89
C LEU A 96 11.60 -18.49 10.15
N GLU A 97 11.27 -19.75 9.86
CA GLU A 97 12.12 -20.67 9.10
C GLU A 97 11.71 -20.75 7.62
N VAL A 98 12.72 -20.88 6.75
CA VAL A 98 12.52 -20.95 5.30
C VAL A 98 11.69 -22.19 4.94
N ASN A 99 10.62 -21.98 4.18
CA ASN A 99 9.62 -22.99 3.78
C ASN A 99 8.64 -23.42 4.88
N GLU A 100 8.63 -22.76 6.04
CA GLU A 100 7.61 -22.95 7.06
C GLU A 100 6.62 -21.77 7.04
N PRO A 101 5.36 -21.99 6.61
CA PRO A 101 4.35 -20.93 6.65
C PRO A 101 3.98 -20.57 8.09
N GLN A 102 3.83 -19.27 8.36
CA GLN A 102 3.47 -18.76 9.68
C GLN A 102 2.50 -17.59 9.58
N SER A 103 1.58 -17.49 10.54
CA SER A 103 0.59 -16.41 10.63
C SER A 103 0.81 -15.60 11.90
N PHE A 104 0.59 -14.28 11.80
CA PHE A 104 0.80 -13.31 12.86
C PHE A 104 -0.44 -12.44 13.03
N LEU A 105 -0.79 -12.15 14.28
CA LEU A 105 -1.73 -11.12 14.67
C LEU A 105 -0.97 -9.84 14.98
N VAL A 106 -1.18 -8.82 14.15
CA VAL A 106 -0.42 -7.58 14.15
C VAL A 106 -1.30 -6.42 14.59
N GLU A 107 -0.91 -5.74 15.66
CA GLU A 107 -1.59 -4.54 16.13
C GLU A 107 -1.27 -3.33 15.26
N THR A 108 -2.31 -2.57 14.93
CA THR A 108 -2.21 -1.34 14.13
C THR A 108 -3.24 -0.32 14.62
N ARG A 109 -3.13 0.94 14.19
CA ARG A 109 -4.15 1.96 14.48
C ARG A 109 -5.47 1.68 13.76
N ALA A 110 -5.44 0.93 12.65
CA ALA A 110 -6.64 0.47 11.93
C ALA A 110 -7.28 -0.79 12.53
N GLY A 111 -6.75 -1.33 13.63
CA GLY A 111 -7.17 -2.58 14.24
C GLY A 111 -6.15 -3.71 14.07
N VAL A 112 -6.56 -4.94 14.36
CA VAL A 112 -5.66 -6.11 14.26
C VAL A 112 -5.67 -6.65 12.84
N LEU A 113 -4.48 -6.84 12.26
CA LEU A 113 -4.29 -7.48 10.96
C LEU A 113 -3.79 -8.91 11.15
N THR A 114 -4.27 -9.82 10.30
CA THR A 114 -3.63 -11.13 10.15
C THR A 114 -2.66 -11.08 8.98
N VAL A 115 -1.38 -11.35 9.25
CA VAL A 115 -0.32 -11.39 8.26
C VAL A 115 0.24 -12.81 8.18
N ASP A 116 0.24 -13.38 6.99
CA ASP A 116 0.80 -14.68 6.68
C ASP A 116 2.14 -14.49 5.95
N VAL A 117 3.15 -15.22 6.39
CA VAL A 117 4.43 -15.36 5.68
C VAL A 117 4.46 -16.76 5.07
N GLU A 118 4.49 -16.82 3.75
CA GLU A 118 4.74 -18.03 2.98
C GLU A 118 6.11 -17.94 2.31
N TRP A 119 6.51 -19.00 1.61
CA TRP A 119 7.81 -19.07 0.96
C TRP A 119 7.69 -19.59 -0.47
N PHE A 120 8.28 -18.88 -1.41
CA PHE A 120 8.44 -19.31 -2.80
C PHE A 120 9.89 -19.11 -3.22
N ASP A 121 10.52 -20.14 -3.79
CA ASP A 121 11.93 -20.10 -4.19
C ASP A 121 12.88 -19.58 -3.08
N LEU A 122 12.64 -20.02 -1.83
CA LEU A 122 13.37 -19.60 -0.63
C LEU A 122 13.24 -18.10 -0.28
N ARG A 123 12.24 -17.40 -0.82
CA ARG A 123 11.96 -16.00 -0.52
C ARG A 123 10.65 -15.85 0.25
N PRO A 124 10.59 -14.96 1.25
CA PRO A 124 9.36 -14.70 1.97
C PRO A 124 8.35 -14.01 1.05
N TYR A 125 7.12 -14.51 1.10
CA TYR A 125 5.96 -14.01 0.39
C TYR A 125 4.91 -13.61 1.42
N VAL A 126 4.73 -12.31 1.58
CA VAL A 126 3.92 -11.75 2.66
C VAL A 126 2.52 -11.52 2.14
N LYS A 127 1.51 -12.00 2.87
CA LYS A 127 0.10 -11.86 2.54
C LYS A 127 -0.66 -11.33 3.74
N PHE A 128 -1.62 -10.44 3.56
CA PHE A 128 -2.48 -10.00 4.66
C PHE A 128 -3.82 -9.48 4.17
N SER A 129 -4.82 -9.61 5.04
CA SER A 129 -6.19 -9.26 4.71
C SER A 129 -6.41 -7.75 4.83
N LEU A 130 -7.16 -7.19 3.88
CA LEU A 130 -7.66 -5.83 3.93
C LEU A 130 -9.14 -5.82 4.33
N PRO A 131 -9.64 -4.73 4.94
CA PRO A 131 -11.07 -4.52 5.08
C PRO A 131 -11.77 -4.58 3.71
N VAL A 132 -12.92 -5.25 3.66
CA VAL A 132 -13.76 -5.26 2.45
C VAL A 132 -14.38 -3.85 2.29
N PRO A 133 -14.11 -3.15 1.18
CA PRO A 133 -14.61 -1.80 0.95
C PRO A 133 -16.12 -1.81 0.68
N GLN A 134 -16.72 -0.63 0.79
CA GLN A 134 -17.99 -0.32 0.12
C GLN A 134 -17.73 0.80 -0.88
N PHE A 135 -18.35 0.70 -2.05
CA PHE A 135 -18.24 1.70 -3.10
C PHE A 135 -19.49 2.58 -3.17
N PHE A 136 -19.26 3.87 -3.36
CA PHE A 136 -20.29 4.89 -3.54
C PHE A 136 -20.02 5.65 -4.83
N PRO A 137 -21.04 6.20 -5.52
CA PRO A 137 -20.81 7.06 -6.66
C PRO A 137 -19.90 8.25 -6.31
N TYR A 138 -19.02 8.64 -7.22
CA TYR A 138 -18.25 9.87 -7.06
C TYR A 138 -19.19 11.08 -6.90
N PRO A 139 -19.01 11.92 -5.87
CA PRO A 139 -19.97 12.96 -5.51
C PRO A 139 -19.84 14.26 -6.32
N GLY A 140 -18.77 14.41 -7.13
CA GLY A 140 -18.44 15.65 -7.84
C GLY A 140 -18.81 15.64 -9.33
N ASP A 141 -18.48 16.74 -10.04
CA ASP A 141 -18.56 16.80 -11.50
C ASP A 141 -17.39 16.05 -12.12
N THR A 142 -17.69 14.95 -12.82
CA THR A 142 -16.70 14.10 -13.49
C THR A 142 -15.82 14.89 -14.47
N ARG A 143 -16.31 15.96 -15.10
CA ARG A 143 -15.49 16.80 -16.00
C ARG A 143 -14.37 17.51 -15.25
N TYR A 144 -14.65 17.93 -14.02
CA TYR A 144 -13.64 18.57 -13.18
C TYR A 144 -12.61 17.54 -12.69
N LEU A 145 -13.05 16.31 -12.39
CA LEU A 145 -12.16 15.19 -12.10
C LEU A 145 -11.24 14.87 -13.30
N CYS A 146 -11.81 14.75 -14.50
CA CYS A 146 -11.04 14.56 -15.74
C CYS A 146 -10.01 15.68 -15.93
N GLY A 147 -10.45 16.95 -15.84
CA GLY A 147 -9.55 18.10 -15.96
C GLY A 147 -8.45 18.13 -14.90
N ALA A 148 -8.72 17.65 -13.68
CA ALA A 148 -7.70 17.53 -12.64
C ALA A 148 -6.70 16.39 -12.89
N LEU A 149 -7.12 15.31 -13.58
CA LEU A 149 -6.27 14.18 -13.96
C LEU A 149 -5.55 14.39 -15.31
N GLY A 150 -5.84 15.47 -16.03
CA GLY A 150 -5.32 15.69 -17.38
C GLY A 150 -6.00 14.82 -18.45
N LEU A 151 -7.23 14.38 -18.19
CA LEU A 151 -8.03 13.53 -19.06
C LEU A 151 -9.12 14.32 -19.79
N SER A 152 -9.53 13.78 -20.94
CA SER A 152 -10.82 14.05 -21.54
C SER A 152 -11.87 13.03 -21.11
N ASP A 153 -13.15 13.41 -21.11
CA ASP A 153 -14.25 12.51 -20.70
C ASP A 153 -14.35 11.23 -21.54
N ILE A 154 -13.90 11.27 -22.81
CA ILE A 154 -13.94 10.11 -23.71
C ILE A 154 -12.87 9.06 -23.37
N GLU A 155 -11.87 9.44 -22.58
CA GLU A 155 -10.85 8.54 -22.05
C GLU A 155 -11.32 7.80 -20.79
N LEU A 156 -12.46 8.18 -20.21
CA LEU A 156 -13.09 7.39 -19.15
C LEU A 156 -13.74 6.11 -19.70
N SER A 157 -13.85 5.11 -18.82
CA SER A 157 -14.63 3.91 -19.08
C SER A 157 -16.09 4.28 -19.38
N GLN A 158 -16.61 3.72 -20.47
CA GLN A 158 -18.02 3.83 -20.84
C GLN A 158 -18.90 2.76 -20.15
N LYS A 159 -18.28 1.84 -19.42
CA LYS A 159 -18.97 0.75 -18.73
C LYS A 159 -19.34 1.12 -17.30
N VAL A 160 -18.48 1.88 -16.63
CA VAL A 160 -18.58 2.16 -15.19
C VAL A 160 -18.08 3.56 -14.89
N ALA A 161 -18.86 4.32 -14.13
CA ALA A 161 -18.51 5.65 -13.68
C ALA A 161 -17.54 5.63 -12.48
N PRO A 162 -16.81 6.72 -12.20
CA PRO A 162 -15.98 6.83 -11.01
C PRO A 162 -16.75 6.58 -9.71
N GLN A 163 -16.10 5.89 -8.77
CA GLN A 163 -16.66 5.57 -7.45
C GLN A 163 -15.65 5.91 -6.36
N ILE A 164 -16.13 6.10 -5.14
CA ILE A 164 -15.32 6.36 -3.95
C ILE A 164 -15.55 5.30 -2.89
N THR A 165 -14.57 5.10 -2.02
CA THR A 165 -14.67 4.24 -0.84
C THR A 165 -14.76 5.07 0.44
N GLY A 166 -15.22 4.46 1.53
CA GLY A 166 -15.38 5.14 2.83
C GLY A 166 -14.07 5.67 3.46
N ASN A 167 -12.91 5.19 3.01
CA ASN A 167 -11.58 5.72 3.39
C ASN A 167 -11.05 6.80 2.43
N GLY A 168 -11.90 7.28 1.51
CA GLY A 168 -11.61 8.43 0.64
C GLY A 168 -10.82 8.09 -0.64
N PHE A 169 -10.68 6.84 -1.05
CA PHE A 169 -10.06 6.55 -2.36
C PHE A 169 -11.10 6.70 -3.46
N CYS A 170 -10.75 7.45 -4.50
CA CYS A 170 -11.55 7.62 -5.70
C CYS A 170 -11.02 6.72 -6.82
N TYR A 171 -11.79 5.71 -7.20
CA TYR A 171 -11.53 4.82 -8.32
C TYR A 171 -12.03 5.47 -9.60
N VAL A 172 -11.13 5.66 -10.56
CA VAL A 172 -11.40 6.33 -11.83
C VAL A 172 -11.07 5.36 -12.96
N PRO A 173 -12.06 4.58 -13.44
CA PRO A 173 -11.84 3.64 -14.52
C PRO A 173 -11.63 4.39 -15.84
N VAL A 174 -10.50 4.17 -16.51
CA VAL A 174 -10.19 4.71 -17.83
C VAL A 174 -10.38 3.64 -18.91
N ARG A 175 -10.43 4.08 -20.17
CA ARG A 175 -10.82 3.26 -21.31
C ARG A 175 -9.82 2.16 -21.62
N ASN A 176 -8.52 2.48 -21.56
CA ASN A 176 -7.43 1.59 -21.95
C ASN A 176 -6.09 2.04 -21.36
N LEU A 177 -5.05 1.24 -21.57
CA LEU A 177 -3.69 1.52 -21.12
C LEU A 177 -3.15 2.87 -21.62
N GLU A 178 -3.38 3.21 -22.88
CA GLU A 178 -2.97 4.51 -23.45
C GLU A 178 -3.54 5.69 -22.65
N SER A 179 -4.83 5.65 -22.29
CA SER A 179 -5.47 6.69 -21.48
C SER A 179 -4.88 6.81 -20.07
N LEU A 180 -4.34 5.71 -19.53
CA LEU A 180 -3.67 5.70 -18.23
C LEU A 180 -2.23 6.24 -18.32
N GLU A 181 -1.54 5.93 -19.42
CA GLU A 181 -0.15 6.34 -19.64
C GLU A 181 -0.01 7.84 -19.89
N THR A 182 -1.01 8.46 -20.53
CA THR A 182 -1.02 9.88 -20.90
C THR A 182 -1.47 10.82 -19.79
N LEU A 183 -1.83 10.33 -18.59
CA LEU A 183 -2.29 11.22 -17.52
C LEU A 183 -1.20 12.25 -17.16
N GLU A 184 -1.63 13.50 -17.11
CA GLU A 184 -0.87 14.64 -16.61
C GLU A 184 -1.64 15.31 -15.47
N PRO A 185 -1.59 14.76 -14.24
CA PRO A 185 -2.43 15.25 -13.16
C PRO A 185 -2.01 16.64 -12.70
N ASN A 186 -2.99 17.54 -12.61
CA ASN A 186 -2.82 18.84 -11.98
C ASN A 186 -2.96 18.69 -10.46
N GLN A 187 -1.82 18.64 -9.78
CA GLN A 187 -1.72 18.39 -8.35
C GLN A 187 -2.48 19.41 -7.49
N HIS A 188 -2.62 20.67 -7.94
CA HIS A 188 -3.39 21.68 -7.22
C HIS A 188 -4.90 21.43 -7.33
N LEU A 189 -5.37 21.04 -8.52
CA LEU A 189 -6.78 20.69 -8.72
C LEU A 189 -7.15 19.39 -7.99
N LEU A 190 -6.26 18.39 -7.99
CA LEU A 190 -6.45 17.17 -7.22
C LEU A 190 -6.56 17.45 -5.71
N ARG A 191 -5.68 18.30 -5.15
CA ARG A 191 -5.80 18.74 -3.74
C ARG A 191 -7.14 19.43 -3.47
N THR A 192 -7.60 20.28 -4.39
CA THR A 192 -8.91 20.92 -4.27
C THR A 192 -10.05 19.90 -4.23
N LEU A 193 -9.96 18.83 -5.02
CA LEU A 193 -10.90 17.72 -5.00
C LEU A 193 -10.80 16.88 -3.72
N ASN A 194 -9.58 16.64 -3.21
CA ASN A 194 -9.35 16.00 -1.91
C ASN A 194 -10.09 16.75 -0.81
N ASP A 195 -9.85 18.05 -0.68
CA ASP A 195 -10.44 18.88 0.38
C ASP A 195 -11.97 19.00 0.25
N ARG A 196 -12.47 19.12 -0.99
CA ARG A 196 -13.90 19.32 -1.25
C ARG A 196 -14.73 18.06 -0.97
N HIS A 197 -14.17 16.89 -1.25
CA HIS A 197 -14.91 15.62 -1.22
C HIS A 197 -14.38 14.63 -0.19
N ASP A 198 -13.49 15.07 0.71
CA ASP A 198 -12.85 14.25 1.74
C ASP A 198 -12.16 13.01 1.16
N LEU A 199 -11.39 13.22 0.08
CA LEU A 199 -10.68 12.15 -0.61
C LEU A 199 -9.23 12.08 -0.14
N SER A 200 -8.73 10.86 0.02
CA SER A 200 -7.34 10.56 0.38
C SER A 200 -6.45 10.32 -0.85
N GLY A 201 -7.04 9.91 -1.98
CA GLY A 201 -6.28 9.63 -3.20
C GLY A 201 -7.13 9.19 -4.38
N PHE A 202 -6.51 9.11 -5.55
CA PHE A 202 -7.14 8.79 -6.83
C PHE A 202 -6.47 7.56 -7.43
N ALA A 203 -7.20 6.45 -7.49
CA ALA A 203 -6.83 5.20 -8.13
C ALA A 203 -7.35 5.19 -9.57
N VAL A 204 -6.54 5.69 -10.51
CA VAL A 204 -6.88 5.66 -11.94
C VAL A 204 -6.48 4.30 -12.50
N VAL A 205 -7.40 3.61 -13.17
CA VAL A 205 -7.24 2.17 -13.43
C VAL A 205 -7.85 1.74 -14.76
N THR A 206 -7.25 0.76 -15.42
CA THR A 206 -7.81 0.09 -16.60
C THR A 206 -7.66 -1.43 -16.49
N THR A 207 -8.67 -2.17 -16.96
CA THR A 207 -8.58 -3.63 -17.18
C THR A 207 -8.26 -3.97 -18.63
N ASP A 208 -8.24 -2.99 -19.53
CA ASP A 208 -7.71 -3.15 -20.89
C ASP A 208 -6.20 -2.84 -20.82
N THR A 209 -5.43 -3.90 -20.61
CA THR A 209 -3.99 -3.89 -20.31
C THR A 209 -3.13 -4.13 -21.56
N GLY A 210 -3.74 -4.21 -22.76
CA GLY A 210 -3.02 -4.51 -24.00
C GLY A 210 -2.47 -5.95 -24.01
N ASP A 211 -1.17 -6.08 -24.26
CA ASP A 211 -0.46 -7.38 -24.32
C ASP A 211 0.14 -7.83 -22.97
N LEU A 212 -0.13 -7.07 -21.91
CA LEU A 212 0.33 -7.36 -20.55
C LEU A 212 -0.39 -8.59 -19.97
N ASP A 213 0.30 -9.33 -19.09
CA ASP A 213 -0.20 -10.54 -18.41
C ASP A 213 -0.73 -10.17 -17.00
N GLU A 214 -1.45 -9.06 -16.95
CA GLU A 214 -1.98 -8.46 -15.73
C GLU A 214 -3.46 -8.13 -15.88
N ASP A 215 -4.21 -8.35 -14.80
CA ASP A 215 -5.67 -8.18 -14.77
C ASP A 215 -6.07 -6.71 -14.79
N TRP A 216 -5.22 -5.83 -14.27
CA TRP A 216 -5.34 -4.38 -14.41
C TRP A 216 -4.01 -3.66 -14.24
N VAL A 217 -3.96 -2.44 -14.76
CA VAL A 217 -2.90 -1.47 -14.51
C VAL A 217 -3.49 -0.26 -13.78
N MET A 218 -2.80 0.20 -12.73
CA MET A 218 -3.21 1.34 -11.92
C MET A 218 -2.14 2.43 -11.93
N ARG A 219 -2.57 3.68 -11.73
CA ARG A 219 -1.74 4.78 -11.22
C ARG A 219 -2.46 5.38 -10.01
N PHE A 220 -1.70 5.73 -8.98
CA PHE A 220 -2.26 6.23 -7.72
C PHE A 220 -1.68 7.59 -7.35
N PHE A 221 -2.54 8.58 -7.19
CA PHE A 221 -2.17 9.95 -6.85
C PHE A 221 -2.74 10.33 -5.48
N ALA A 222 -1.90 10.79 -4.55
CA ALA A 222 -2.32 11.12 -3.18
C ALA A 222 -1.72 12.44 -2.69
N PRO A 223 -1.96 13.57 -3.38
CA PRO A 223 -1.29 14.81 -3.06
C PRO A 223 -1.68 15.38 -1.69
N SER A 224 -2.86 15.05 -1.16
CA SER A 224 -3.25 15.39 0.23
C SER A 224 -2.30 14.78 1.27
N LEU A 225 -1.65 13.65 0.95
CA LEU A 225 -0.64 12.98 1.78
C LEU A 225 0.79 13.44 1.47
N GLY A 226 0.96 14.42 0.58
CA GLY A 226 2.28 14.88 0.12
C GLY A 226 2.92 14.00 -0.95
N ILE A 227 2.22 12.96 -1.42
CA ILE A 227 2.70 12.00 -2.42
C ILE A 227 2.10 12.37 -3.78
N LEU A 228 2.94 12.78 -4.74
CA LEU A 228 2.44 13.17 -6.06
C LEU A 228 1.89 11.97 -6.82
N GLU A 229 2.66 10.88 -6.88
CA GLU A 229 2.28 9.58 -7.44
C GLU A 229 2.97 8.48 -6.62
N ASP A 230 2.21 7.52 -6.11
CA ASP A 230 2.72 6.39 -5.33
C ASP A 230 3.15 5.24 -6.26
N PRO A 231 4.34 4.62 -6.09
CA PRO A 231 4.81 3.57 -6.99
C PRO A 231 3.93 2.33 -7.02
N VAL A 232 3.54 1.79 -5.87
CA VAL A 232 2.69 0.58 -5.79
C VAL A 232 1.85 0.61 -4.53
N THR A 233 0.53 0.72 -4.70
CA THR A 233 -0.40 0.95 -3.60
C THR A 233 -1.24 -0.30 -3.35
N GLY A 234 -0.76 -1.21 -2.50
CA GLY A 234 -1.50 -2.44 -2.19
C GLY A 234 -2.90 -2.17 -1.64
N THR A 235 -3.06 -1.14 -0.80
CA THR A 235 -4.35 -0.74 -0.21
C THR A 235 -5.34 -0.18 -1.23
N ALA A 236 -4.89 0.22 -2.43
CA ALA A 236 -5.76 0.60 -3.54
C ALA A 236 -6.00 -0.56 -4.51
N ASN A 237 -4.99 -1.39 -4.77
CA ASN A 237 -5.12 -2.55 -5.66
C ASN A 237 -6.00 -3.65 -5.07
N GLY A 238 -5.94 -3.92 -3.76
CA GLY A 238 -6.78 -4.93 -3.12
C GLY A 238 -8.29 -4.70 -3.32
N PRO A 239 -8.83 -3.52 -2.93
CA PRO A 239 -10.23 -3.16 -3.17
C PRO A 239 -10.66 -3.20 -4.64
N MET A 240 -9.73 -3.08 -5.60
CA MET A 240 -10.06 -3.17 -7.03
C MET A 240 -10.72 -4.51 -7.40
N ALA A 241 -10.32 -5.62 -6.75
CA ALA A 241 -11.00 -6.90 -6.97
C ALA A 241 -12.49 -6.86 -6.59
N ALA A 242 -12.82 -6.19 -5.49
CA ALA A 242 -14.21 -5.97 -5.09
C ALA A 242 -14.94 -4.99 -6.02
N PHE A 243 -14.26 -3.94 -6.48
CA PHE A 243 -14.80 -3.03 -7.50
C PHE A 243 -15.22 -3.79 -8.77
N LEU A 244 -14.37 -4.71 -9.26
CA LEU A 244 -14.66 -5.55 -10.41
C LEU A 244 -15.85 -6.48 -10.17
N TRP A 245 -15.93 -7.06 -8.96
CA TRP A 245 -17.07 -7.87 -8.56
C TRP A 245 -18.37 -7.06 -8.57
N GLU A 246 -18.43 -5.95 -7.83
CA GLU A 246 -19.65 -5.16 -7.66
C GLU A 246 -20.17 -4.59 -8.98
N ASN A 247 -19.27 -4.21 -9.89
CA ASN A 247 -19.62 -3.66 -11.19
C ASN A 247 -19.81 -4.73 -12.30
N GLY A 248 -19.79 -6.02 -11.96
CA GLY A 248 -20.19 -7.10 -12.88
C GLY A 248 -19.14 -7.50 -13.93
N PHE A 249 -17.86 -7.20 -13.69
CA PHE A 249 -16.77 -7.62 -14.58
C PHE A 249 -16.32 -9.08 -14.37
N LEU A 250 -16.72 -9.70 -13.26
CA LEU A 250 -16.30 -11.04 -12.87
C LEU A 250 -17.42 -12.07 -12.99
N ASP A 251 -17.04 -13.32 -13.31
CA ASP A 251 -17.97 -14.46 -13.35
C ASP A 251 -18.55 -14.76 -11.95
N LYS A 252 -19.85 -14.53 -11.79
CA LYS A 252 -20.58 -14.71 -10.52
C LYS A 252 -20.67 -16.16 -10.03
N ASN A 253 -20.34 -17.13 -10.88
CA ASN A 253 -20.32 -18.55 -10.52
C ASN A 253 -19.05 -18.93 -9.74
N LYS A 254 -17.94 -18.21 -9.95
CA LYS A 254 -16.69 -18.42 -9.21
C LYS A 254 -16.80 -17.87 -7.79
N LYS A 255 -16.08 -18.49 -6.86
CA LYS A 255 -16.06 -18.14 -5.41
C LYS A 255 -14.72 -17.68 -4.89
N VAL A 256 -13.65 -18.00 -5.61
CA VAL A 256 -12.29 -17.59 -5.28
C VAL A 256 -11.65 -17.05 -6.55
N PHE A 257 -10.94 -15.95 -6.41
CA PHE A 257 -10.28 -15.25 -7.48
C PHE A 257 -8.86 -14.88 -7.03
N SER A 258 -7.94 -14.90 -7.99
CA SER A 258 -6.57 -14.44 -7.82
C SER A 258 -6.24 -13.57 -9.03
N PHE A 259 -5.66 -12.41 -8.75
CA PHE A 259 -5.37 -11.39 -9.74
C PHE A 259 -3.94 -10.87 -9.59
N ARG A 260 -3.41 -10.29 -10.67
CA ARG A 260 -2.15 -9.55 -10.72
C ARG A 260 -2.41 -8.12 -11.17
N ALA A 261 -1.95 -7.19 -10.34
CA ALA A 261 -2.08 -5.77 -10.59
C ALA A 261 -0.72 -5.12 -10.83
N LEU A 262 -0.55 -4.41 -11.94
CA LEU A 262 0.65 -3.62 -12.23
C LEU A 262 0.46 -2.16 -11.82
N GLN A 263 1.50 -1.57 -11.21
CA GLN A 263 1.56 -0.14 -10.92
C GLN A 263 3.02 0.35 -11.00
N GLY A 264 3.21 1.64 -11.30
CA GLY A 264 4.50 2.31 -11.15
C GLY A 264 5.38 2.37 -12.39
N GLU A 265 4.95 1.82 -13.53
CA GLU A 265 5.65 1.89 -14.82
C GLU A 265 5.97 3.35 -15.21
N ASN A 266 4.99 4.26 -15.13
CA ASN A 266 5.13 5.67 -15.53
C ASN A 266 6.19 6.43 -14.73
N ILE A 267 6.48 6.00 -13.51
CA ILE A 267 7.53 6.60 -12.65
C ILE A 267 8.76 5.70 -12.51
N LYS A 268 8.91 4.70 -13.40
CA LYS A 268 10.05 3.78 -13.50
C LYS A 268 10.29 2.96 -12.23
N ARG A 269 9.22 2.67 -11.49
CA ARG A 269 9.23 1.85 -10.28
C ARG A 269 8.16 0.78 -10.33
N PRO A 270 8.20 -0.11 -11.33
CA PRO A 270 7.13 -1.07 -11.51
C PRO A 270 7.10 -2.10 -10.39
N GLY A 271 5.92 -2.46 -9.96
CA GLY A 271 5.71 -3.58 -9.06
C GLY A 271 4.35 -4.21 -9.25
N ILE A 272 4.25 -5.45 -8.77
CA ILE A 272 3.07 -6.29 -8.94
C ILE A 272 2.47 -6.57 -7.57
N VAL A 273 1.19 -6.24 -7.41
CA VAL A 273 0.41 -6.66 -6.24
C VAL A 273 -0.40 -7.89 -6.64
N HIS A 274 -0.22 -8.98 -5.91
CA HIS A 274 -1.11 -10.12 -6.03
C HIS A 274 -2.33 -9.89 -5.15
N VAL A 275 -3.52 -10.04 -5.72
CA VAL A 275 -4.79 -9.82 -5.01
C VAL A 275 -5.60 -11.09 -5.03
N ASN A 276 -5.94 -11.61 -3.86
CA ASN A 276 -6.86 -12.72 -3.70
C ASN A 276 -8.20 -12.22 -3.16
N MET A 277 -9.29 -12.73 -3.71
CA MET A 277 -10.64 -12.38 -3.28
C MET A 277 -11.48 -13.66 -3.12
N ALA A 278 -12.24 -13.74 -2.04
CA ALA A 278 -13.25 -14.78 -1.86
C ALA A 278 -14.65 -14.18 -1.74
N VAL A 279 -15.64 -14.92 -2.24
CA VAL A 279 -17.05 -14.56 -2.20
C VAL A 279 -17.81 -15.64 -1.46
N LYS A 280 -18.60 -15.23 -0.45
CA LYS A 280 -19.51 -16.09 0.31
C LYS A 280 -20.90 -15.48 0.27
N ASP A 281 -21.90 -16.32 0.00
CA ASP A 281 -23.32 -15.90 -0.06
C ASP A 281 -23.57 -14.68 -0.98
N GLY A 282 -22.85 -14.63 -2.09
CA GLY A 282 -22.97 -13.57 -3.10
C GLY A 282 -22.27 -12.25 -2.75
N LYS A 283 -21.60 -12.18 -1.59
CA LYS A 283 -20.87 -10.98 -1.12
C LYS A 283 -19.38 -11.27 -1.03
N VAL A 284 -18.56 -10.24 -1.27
CA VAL A 284 -17.12 -10.32 -1.03
C VAL A 284 -16.91 -10.54 0.47
N SER A 285 -16.22 -11.61 0.83
CA SER A 285 -15.97 -12.01 2.21
C SER A 285 -14.50 -11.91 2.60
N LEU A 286 -13.59 -11.83 1.63
CA LEU A 286 -12.16 -11.71 1.84
C LEU A 286 -11.55 -10.89 0.71
N ILE A 287 -10.65 -9.98 1.07
CA ILE A 287 -9.69 -9.36 0.18
C ILE A 287 -8.33 -9.51 0.85
N GLN A 288 -7.39 -10.11 0.16
CA GLN A 288 -6.02 -10.28 0.62
C GLN A 288 -5.09 -9.71 -0.45
N ILE A 289 -4.09 -8.96 -0.02
CA ILE A 289 -2.99 -8.56 -0.89
C ILE A 289 -1.74 -9.31 -0.50
N ALA A 290 -0.87 -9.51 -1.48
CA ALA A 290 0.36 -10.22 -1.29
C ALA A 290 1.47 -9.72 -2.20
N GLY A 291 2.71 -9.93 -1.77
CA GLY A 291 3.88 -9.60 -2.55
C GLY A 291 5.17 -10.02 -1.89
N GLU A 292 6.22 -9.96 -2.68
CA GLU A 292 7.60 -10.11 -2.24
C GLU A 292 8.26 -8.75 -2.09
N ALA A 293 9.43 -8.75 -1.50
CA ALA A 293 10.27 -7.57 -1.40
C ALA A 293 11.75 -7.93 -1.54
N ILE A 294 12.56 -6.89 -1.63
CA ILE A 294 14.01 -6.99 -1.65
C ILE A 294 14.64 -5.86 -0.83
N THR A 295 15.51 -6.23 0.12
CA THR A 295 16.34 -5.27 0.84
C THR A 295 17.38 -4.63 -0.09
N VAL A 296 17.39 -3.30 -0.18
CA VAL A 296 18.29 -2.52 -1.05
C VAL A 296 19.33 -1.72 -0.29
N ILE A 297 19.05 -1.35 0.97
CA ILE A 297 20.00 -0.68 1.86
C ILE A 297 19.88 -1.31 3.24
N ASP A 298 21.02 -1.57 3.89
CA ASP A 298 21.13 -1.97 5.28
C ASP A 298 22.20 -1.12 5.95
N GLY A 299 21.81 -0.39 7.00
CA GLY A 299 22.67 0.61 7.59
C GLY A 299 22.28 1.03 9.00
N ASN A 300 23.06 1.96 9.55
CA ASN A 300 22.89 2.49 10.89
C ASN A 300 22.73 4.00 10.87
N MET A 301 21.74 4.52 11.59
CA MET A 301 21.47 5.94 11.79
C MET A 301 21.88 6.35 13.21
N ARG A 302 22.45 7.56 13.35
CA ARG A 302 22.79 8.13 14.65
C ARG A 302 21.68 9.06 15.13
N LEU A 303 21.23 8.86 16.36
CA LEU A 303 20.30 9.74 17.03
C LEU A 303 21.00 10.52 18.14
N ARG A 304 20.50 11.73 18.43
CA ARG A 304 20.92 12.45 19.64
C ARG A 304 20.49 11.64 20.85
N GLY A 305 21.41 11.35 21.77
CA GLY A 305 21.07 10.66 23.01
C GLY A 305 19.99 11.43 23.78
N GLN A 306 18.92 10.73 24.19
CA GLN A 306 17.82 11.33 24.94
C GLN A 306 18.36 11.84 26.28
N SER A 307 18.07 13.09 26.65
CA SER A 307 18.25 13.54 28.03
C SER A 307 17.15 12.94 28.87
N ASP A 308 17.48 12.29 29.99
CA ASP A 308 16.53 11.88 31.03
C ASP A 308 15.78 13.11 31.53
N GLY A 309 14.66 13.43 30.88
CA GLY A 309 13.80 14.55 31.17
C GLY A 309 13.00 14.25 32.42
N SER A 310 13.65 14.31 33.57
CA SER A 310 12.98 14.52 34.84
C SER A 310 12.52 15.98 34.91
N PHE A 311 11.21 16.19 34.83
CA PHE A 311 10.51 17.33 35.41
C PHE A 311 9.17 16.85 35.96
#